data_AF-U7VEC0-F1
#
_entry.id   AF-U7VEC0-F1
#
_cell.length_a   1.000
_cell.length_b   1.000
_cell.length_c   1.000
_cell.angle_alpha   90.00
_cell.angle_beta   90.00
_cell.angle_gamma   90.00
#
_symmetry.space_group_name_H-M   'P 1'
#
loop_
_entity.id
_entity.type
_entity.pdbx_description
1 polymer ?
#
loop_
_entity_poly.entity_id
_entity_poly.type
_entity_poly.pdbx_seq_one_letter_code
_entity_poly.pdbx_strand_id
1 'polypeptide(L)'
;MKKKKNKGFSVIEIVLVLGVIGILSSFIAPKVRDYLALAKDSKAINTLQSLRMANETYYLENGNYPSSKDNNMSEILVELSKYVGDKFELVENELLIDIGGSKESAETKEIKYGGKVKVDLNSSKEFILTPHGDTSNFNIRGDEWSKL
;
A
#
# COMPACT_ATOMS: atom_id res chain seq x y z
N MET A 1 -14.62 62.24 -8.06
CA MET A 1 -14.52 60.76 -8.01
C MET A 1 -13.18 60.36 -7.40
N LYS A 2 -13.15 59.73 -6.21
CA LYS A 2 -11.90 59.25 -5.59
C LYS A 2 -11.41 58.00 -6.34
N LYS A 3 -10.27 58.09 -7.05
CA LYS A 3 -9.61 56.91 -7.64
C LYS A 3 -9.22 55.96 -6.50
N LYS A 4 -9.80 54.76 -6.46
CA LYS A 4 -9.31 53.67 -5.62
C LYS A 4 -7.88 53.36 -6.07
N LYS A 5 -6.90 53.46 -5.18
CA LYS A 5 -5.53 53.00 -5.46
C LYS A 5 -5.56 51.47 -5.53
N ASN A 6 -5.31 50.93 -6.71
CA ASN A 6 -5.07 49.49 -6.87
C ASN A 6 -3.76 49.17 -6.16
N LYS A 7 -3.85 48.53 -4.99
CA LYS A 7 -2.68 48.05 -4.25
C LYS A 7 -2.23 46.74 -4.92
N GLY A 8 -1.09 46.77 -5.59
CA GLY A 8 -0.39 45.56 -6.04
C GLY A 8 0.45 44.98 -4.91
N PHE A 9 0.79 43.70 -5.01
CA PHE A 9 1.75 43.05 -4.11
C PHE A 9 3.16 43.56 -4.35
N SER A 10 3.92 43.74 -3.28
CA SER A 10 5.35 44.03 -3.35
C SER A 10 6.15 42.75 -3.59
N VAL A 11 7.26 42.85 -4.33
CA VAL A 11 8.17 41.72 -4.55
C VAL A 11 8.70 41.19 -3.21
N ILE A 12 8.96 42.07 -2.23
CA ILE A 12 9.44 41.66 -0.91
C ILE A 12 8.40 40.82 -0.16
N GLU A 13 7.11 41.07 -0.35
CA GLU A 13 6.04 40.30 0.29
C GLU A 13 6.01 38.87 -0.26
N ILE A 14 6.18 38.69 -1.57
CA ILE A 14 6.25 37.36 -2.18
C ILE A 14 7.50 36.61 -1.73
N VAL A 15 8.66 37.27 -1.66
CA VAL A 15 9.91 36.64 -1.19
C VAL A 15 9.78 36.18 0.26
N LEU A 16 9.21 37.01 1.13
CA LEU A 16 9.03 36.67 2.55
C LEU A 16 8.04 35.52 2.73
N VAL A 17 6.94 35.50 1.97
CA VAL A 17 5.97 34.40 1.97
C VAL A 17 6.60 33.08 1.49
N LEU A 18 7.34 33.10 0.38
CA LEU A 18 8.05 31.92 -0.12
C LEU A 18 9.09 31.42 0.89
N GLY A 19 9.78 32.33 1.59
CA GLY A 19 10.70 31.99 2.67
C GLY A 19 10.02 31.22 3.80
N VAL A 20 8.87 31.70 4.29
CA VAL A 20 8.10 31.02 5.34
C VAL A 20 7.56 29.67 4.86
N ILE A 21 7.01 29.60 3.64
CA ILE A 21 6.52 28.34 3.05
C ILE A 21 7.66 27.33 2.91
N GLY A 22 8.85 27.76 2.51
CA GLY A 22 10.03 26.89 2.38
C GLY A 22 10.41 26.25 3.71
N ILE A 23 10.48 27.04 4.79
CA ILE A 23 10.78 26.56 6.14
C ILE A 23 9.70 25.56 6.61
N LEU A 24 8.42 25.91 6.50
CA LEU A 24 7.33 25.02 6.92
C LEU A 24 7.29 23.71 6.13
N SER A 25 7.52 23.77 4.81
CA SER A 25 7.48 22.60 3.92
C SER A 25 8.54 21.56 4.30
N SER A 26 9.71 21.99 4.76
CA SER A 26 10.80 21.09 5.19
C SER A 26 10.40 20.16 6.33
N PHE A 27 9.58 20.62 7.27
CA PHE A 27 9.10 19.81 8.41
C PHE A 27 7.90 18.93 8.06
N ILE A 28 7.08 19.37 7.10
CA ILE A 28 5.82 18.69 6.73
C ILE A 28 6.09 17.53 5.77
N ALA A 29 7.05 17.66 4.86
CA ALA A 29 7.35 16.66 3.83
C ALA A 29 7.50 15.22 4.35
N PRO A 30 8.31 14.90 5.39
CA PRO A 30 8.44 13.52 5.87
C PRO A 30 7.12 12.98 6.45
N LYS A 31 6.35 13.82 7.17
CA LYS A 31 5.06 13.41 7.77
C LYS A 31 4.02 13.07 6.71
N VAL A 32 3.99 13.83 5.62
CA VAL A 32 3.08 13.56 4.50
C VAL A 32 3.47 12.24 3.80
N ARG A 33 4.77 11.98 3.64
CA ARG A 33 5.26 10.71 3.08
C ARG A 33 4.85 9.52 3.93
N ASP A 34 4.97 9.60 5.25
CA ASP A 34 4.54 8.55 6.17
C ASP A 34 3.04 8.29 6.07
N TYR A 35 2.24 9.35 6.01
CA TYR A 35 0.79 9.23 5.89
C TYR A 35 0.37 8.56 4.57
N LEU A 36 0.98 8.96 3.46
CA LEU A 36 0.75 8.34 2.15
C LEU A 36 1.22 6.88 2.14
N ALA A 37 2.31 6.57 2.84
CA ALA A 37 2.79 5.21 2.98
C ALA A 37 1.79 4.35 3.76
N LEU A 38 1.26 4.84 4.88
CA LEU A 38 0.24 4.14 5.68
C LEU A 38 -1.04 3.86 4.88
N ALA A 39 -1.44 4.81 4.04
CA ALA A 39 -2.60 4.64 3.17
C ALA A 39 -2.38 3.52 2.13
N LYS A 40 -1.19 3.43 1.53
CA LYS A 40 -0.83 2.35 0.61
C LYS A 40 -0.76 0.99 1.30
N ASP A 41 -0.14 0.92 2.49
CA ASP A 41 -0.08 -0.32 3.28
C ASP A 41 -1.49 -0.79 3.66
N SER A 42 -2.37 0.14 4.04
CA SER A 42 -3.78 -0.17 4.37
C SER A 42 -4.54 -0.66 3.14
N LYS A 43 -4.26 -0.11 1.95
CA LYS A 43 -4.81 -0.63 0.69
C LYS A 43 -4.37 -2.08 0.45
N ALA A 44 -3.08 -2.39 0.67
CA ALA A 44 -2.57 -3.74 0.49
C ALA A 44 -3.22 -4.75 1.45
N ILE A 45 -3.41 -4.37 2.72
CA ILE A 45 -4.12 -5.18 3.71
C ILE A 45 -5.58 -5.39 3.30
N ASN A 46 -6.29 -4.34 2.86
CA ASN A 46 -7.68 -4.46 2.41
C ASN A 46 -7.81 -5.39 1.19
N THR A 47 -6.84 -5.35 0.27
CA THR A 47 -6.78 -6.27 -0.86
C THR A 47 -6.61 -7.72 -0.37
N LEU A 48 -5.70 -7.98 0.57
CA LEU A 48 -5.52 -9.31 1.17
C LEU A 48 -6.80 -9.80 1.85
N GLN A 49 -7.48 -8.93 2.61
CA GLN A 49 -8.74 -9.25 3.28
C GLN A 49 -9.85 -9.59 2.28
N SER A 50 -9.93 -8.86 1.17
CA SER A 50 -10.89 -9.13 0.09
C SER A 50 -10.66 -10.51 -0.52
N LEU A 51 -9.40 -10.91 -0.72
CA LEU A 51 -9.04 -12.26 -1.18
C LEU A 51 -9.41 -13.33 -0.16
N ARG A 52 -9.15 -13.11 1.14
CA ARG A 52 -9.55 -14.04 2.21
C ARG A 52 -11.06 -14.23 2.26
N MET A 53 -11.83 -13.15 2.17
CA MET A 53 -13.30 -13.22 2.15
C MET A 53 -13.83 -13.97 0.93
N ALA A 54 -13.26 -13.74 -0.24
CA ALA A 54 -13.62 -14.48 -1.45
C ALA A 54 -13.29 -15.97 -1.33
N ASN A 55 -12.14 -16.30 -0.74
CA ASN A 55 -11.74 -17.67 -0.48
C ASN A 55 -12.71 -18.39 0.46
N GLU A 56 -13.17 -17.70 1.49
CA GLU A 56 -14.12 -18.21 2.46
C GLU A 56 -15.51 -18.38 1.83
N THR A 57 -15.94 -17.43 1.01
CA THR A 57 -17.20 -17.52 0.25
C THR A 57 -17.18 -18.70 -0.71
N TYR A 58 -16.08 -18.90 -1.45
CA TYR A 58 -15.92 -20.08 -2.31
C TYR A 58 -16.01 -21.38 -1.51
N TYR A 59 -15.37 -21.45 -0.34
CA TYR A 59 -15.46 -22.63 0.53
C TYR A 59 -16.89 -22.92 0.99
N LEU A 60 -17.67 -21.88 1.31
CA LEU A 60 -19.07 -22.02 1.73
C LEU A 60 -19.95 -22.58 0.59
N GLU A 61 -19.66 -22.23 -0.66
CA GLU A 61 -20.43 -22.71 -1.82
C GLU A 61 -19.99 -24.09 -2.31
N ASN A 62 -18.68 -24.36 -2.31
CA ASN A 62 -18.10 -25.54 -2.97
C ASN A 62 -17.64 -26.63 -1.98
N GLY A 63 -17.60 -26.33 -0.69
CA GLY A 63 -17.17 -27.24 0.38
C GLY A 63 -15.66 -27.53 0.40
N ASN A 64 -14.87 -26.83 -0.41
CA ASN A 64 -13.42 -26.93 -0.46
C ASN A 64 -12.80 -25.57 -0.82
N TYR A 65 -11.54 -25.35 -0.45
CA TYR A 65 -10.80 -24.17 -0.91
C TYR A 65 -10.35 -24.36 -2.36
N PRO A 66 -10.25 -23.27 -3.15
CA PRO A 66 -9.71 -23.34 -4.50
C PRO A 66 -8.30 -23.93 -4.44
N SER A 67 -8.10 -25.07 -5.10
CA SER A 67 -6.79 -25.70 -5.23
C SER A 67 -6.39 -25.69 -6.69
N SER A 68 -5.22 -25.16 -7.01
CA SER A 68 -4.57 -25.45 -8.29
C SER A 68 -3.80 -26.76 -8.18
N LYS A 69 -3.78 -27.55 -9.26
CA LYS A 69 -2.99 -28.80 -9.33
C LYS A 69 -1.49 -28.56 -9.12
N ASP A 70 -1.02 -27.33 -9.36
CA ASP A 70 0.39 -26.93 -9.25
C ASP A 70 0.61 -25.72 -8.32
N ASN A 71 -0.34 -25.42 -7.41
CA ASN A 71 -0.33 -24.19 -6.59
C ASN A 71 -0.21 -22.90 -7.42
N ASN A 72 -0.69 -22.93 -8.67
CA ASN A 72 -0.64 -21.79 -9.55
C ASN A 72 -1.61 -20.70 -9.04
N MET A 73 -1.03 -19.61 -8.52
CA MET A 73 -1.78 -18.48 -7.96
C MET A 73 -2.72 -17.84 -9.01
N SER A 74 -2.37 -17.87 -10.29
CA SER A 74 -3.23 -17.31 -11.35
C SER A 74 -4.57 -18.03 -11.47
N GLU A 75 -4.58 -19.36 -11.37
CA GLU A 75 -5.81 -20.16 -11.43
C GLU A 75 -6.71 -19.90 -10.23
N ILE A 76 -6.12 -19.84 -9.04
CA ILE A 76 -6.84 -19.54 -7.80
C ILE A 76 -7.48 -18.16 -7.89
N LEU A 77 -6.75 -17.16 -8.38
CA LEU A 77 -7.25 -15.79 -8.47
C LEU A 77 -8.30 -15.61 -9.56
N VAL A 78 -8.25 -16.37 -10.67
CA VAL A 78 -9.32 -16.40 -11.67
C VAL A 78 -10.62 -16.94 -11.05
N GLU A 79 -10.54 -18.01 -10.25
CA GLU A 79 -11.71 -18.55 -9.57
C GLU A 79 -12.28 -17.56 -8.54
N LEU A 80 -11.40 -16.94 -7.75
CA LEU A 80 -11.78 -15.96 -6.73
C LEU A 80 -12.24 -14.61 -7.31
N SER A 81 -11.88 -14.28 -8.55
CA SER A 81 -12.33 -13.04 -9.22
C SER A 81 -13.84 -12.95 -9.39
N LYS A 82 -14.56 -14.08 -9.31
CA LYS A 82 -16.04 -14.11 -9.30
C LYS A 82 -16.63 -13.53 -8.01
N TYR A 83 -15.85 -13.55 -6.93
CA TYR A 83 -16.26 -13.16 -5.58
C TYR A 83 -15.60 -11.85 -5.12
N VAL A 84 -14.66 -11.31 -5.90
CA VAL A 84 -14.01 -10.02 -5.63
C VAL A 84 -14.32 -9.03 -6.75
N GLY A 85 -14.79 -7.83 -6.39
CA GLY A 85 -15.07 -6.76 -7.36
C GLY A 85 -13.81 -6.10 -7.95
N ASP A 86 -12.66 -6.27 -7.29
CA ASP A 86 -11.38 -5.74 -7.76
C ASP A 86 -10.73 -6.66 -8.80
N LYS A 87 -10.25 -6.07 -9.89
CA LYS A 87 -9.41 -6.76 -10.86
C LYS A 87 -7.98 -6.83 -10.34
N PHE A 88 -7.49 -8.05 -10.16
CA PHE A 88 -6.10 -8.29 -9.79
C PHE A 88 -5.24 -8.38 -11.05
N GLU A 89 -4.25 -7.50 -11.16
CA GLU A 89 -3.25 -7.58 -12.22
C GLU A 89 -2.14 -8.54 -11.77
N LEU A 90 -1.92 -9.58 -12.58
CA LEU A 90 -0.87 -10.56 -12.34
C LEU A 90 0.35 -10.23 -13.19
N VAL A 91 1.52 -10.29 -12.57
CA VAL A 91 2.81 -10.17 -13.25
C VAL A 91 3.51 -11.51 -13.09
N GLU A 92 3.74 -12.23 -14.18
CA GLU A 92 4.40 -13.54 -14.15
C GLU A 92 3.77 -14.55 -13.16
N ASN A 93 2.43 -14.62 -13.13
CA ASN A 93 1.63 -15.39 -12.16
C ASN A 93 1.72 -14.94 -10.69
N GLU A 94 2.42 -13.84 -10.39
CA GLU A 94 2.47 -13.27 -9.06
C GLU A 94 1.46 -12.12 -8.94
N LEU A 95 0.72 -12.11 -7.83
CA LEU A 95 -0.07 -10.94 -7.44
C LEU A 95 0.80 -10.02 -6.59
N LEU A 96 1.32 -8.99 -7.23
CA LEU A 96 2.15 -7.97 -6.59
C LEU A 96 1.31 -6.75 -6.24
N ILE A 97 1.44 -6.29 -5.00
CA ILE A 97 0.72 -5.13 -4.48
C ILE A 97 1.74 -4.07 -4.07
N ASP A 98 1.56 -2.85 -4.59
CA ASP A 98 2.37 -1.70 -4.19
C ASP A 98 2.10 -1.30 -2.74
N ILE A 99 3.17 -1.09 -1.98
CA ILE A 99 3.12 -0.65 -0.59
C ILE A 99 3.71 0.75 -0.41
N GLY A 100 3.48 1.30 0.77
CA GLY A 100 3.96 2.60 1.19
C GLY A 100 5.43 2.63 1.57
N GLY A 101 5.89 1.57 2.21
CA GLY A 101 7.28 1.41 2.61
C GLY A 101 7.48 0.19 3.51
N SER A 102 8.74 -0.10 3.81
CA SER A 102 9.14 -1.20 4.69
C SER A 102 10.22 -0.79 5.66
N LYS A 103 10.38 -1.60 6.71
CA LYS A 103 11.42 -1.48 7.74
C LYS A 103 12.19 -2.78 7.88
N GLU A 104 13.49 -2.67 8.16
CA GLU A 104 14.37 -3.82 8.44
C GLU A 104 14.02 -4.51 9.77
N SER A 105 13.49 -3.76 10.74
CA SER A 105 13.09 -4.25 12.06
C SER A 105 11.91 -3.44 12.59
N ALA A 106 11.09 -4.05 13.45
CA ALA A 106 9.94 -3.41 14.09
C ALA A 106 10.29 -2.10 14.84
N GLU A 107 11.49 -2.04 15.43
CA GLU A 107 11.94 -0.92 16.26
C GLU A 107 12.65 0.19 15.47
N THR A 108 13.01 -0.09 14.22
CA THR A 108 13.77 0.84 13.39
C THR A 108 12.91 2.05 12.99
N LYS A 109 13.50 3.24 13.10
CA LYS A 109 12.87 4.51 12.68
C LYS A 109 13.07 4.81 11.19
N GLU A 110 14.06 4.18 10.57
CA GLU A 110 14.34 4.32 9.15
C GLU A 110 13.30 3.56 8.32
N ILE A 111 12.68 4.26 7.38
CA ILE A 111 11.67 3.70 6.48
C ILE A 111 12.22 3.73 5.06
N LYS A 112 12.25 2.56 4.41
CA LYS A 112 12.44 2.46 2.97
C LYS A 112 11.10 2.67 2.29
N TYR A 113 10.87 3.86 1.74
CA TYR A 113 9.59 4.18 1.09
C TYR A 113 9.43 3.45 -0.26
N GLY A 114 8.20 3.02 -0.55
CA GLY A 114 7.86 2.22 -1.72
C GLY A 114 8.15 0.74 -1.51
N GLY A 115 8.08 -0.03 -2.59
CA GLY A 115 8.22 -1.47 -2.57
C GLY A 115 6.93 -2.19 -2.96
N LYS A 116 7.02 -3.51 -3.01
CA LYS A 116 5.93 -4.40 -3.38
C LYS A 116 5.90 -5.60 -2.45
N VAL A 117 4.70 -6.07 -2.16
CA VAL A 117 4.49 -7.36 -1.49
C VAL A 117 3.82 -8.31 -2.45
N LYS A 118 4.19 -9.58 -2.37
CA LYS A 118 3.57 -10.68 -3.10
C LYS A 118 2.51 -11.33 -2.21
N VAL A 119 1.33 -11.57 -2.77
CA VAL A 119 0.33 -12.44 -2.12
C VAL A 119 0.75 -13.90 -2.34
N ASP A 120 0.94 -14.63 -1.26
CA ASP A 120 1.30 -16.05 -1.26
C ASP A 120 0.37 -16.86 -0.36
N LEU A 121 0.45 -18.18 -0.41
CA LEU A 121 -0.24 -19.09 0.50
C LEU A 121 0.75 -19.66 1.51
N ASN A 122 0.39 -19.61 2.79
CA ASN A 122 1.15 -20.31 3.83
C ASN A 122 0.90 -21.84 3.78
N SER A 123 1.59 -22.60 4.63
CA SER A 123 1.42 -24.06 4.74
C SER A 123 -0.02 -24.50 5.08
N SER A 124 -0.82 -23.61 5.68
CA SER A 124 -2.23 -23.82 6.02
C SER A 124 -3.19 -23.39 4.90
N LYS A 125 -2.68 -22.99 3.73
CA LYS A 125 -3.44 -22.45 2.58
C LYS A 125 -4.17 -21.14 2.89
N GLU A 126 -3.64 -20.34 3.81
CA GLU A 126 -4.13 -18.99 4.07
C GLU A 126 -3.32 -17.99 3.27
N PHE A 127 -3.99 -16.98 2.71
CA PHE A 127 -3.33 -15.88 2.03
C PHE A 127 -2.49 -15.05 3.00
N ILE A 128 -1.22 -14.83 2.66
CA ILE A 128 -0.26 -14.01 3.40
C ILE A 128 0.42 -13.02 2.47
N LEU A 129 1.01 -11.97 3.03
CA LEU A 129 1.87 -11.05 2.29
C LEU A 129 3.33 -11.40 2.55
N THR A 130 4.11 -11.47 1.48
CA THR A 130 5.55 -11.71 1.53
C THR A 130 6.30 -10.55 0.86
N PRO A 131 7.43 -10.11 1.40
CA PRO A 131 8.23 -9.06 0.76
C PRO A 131 8.69 -9.50 -0.63
N HIS A 132 8.63 -8.59 -1.60
CA HIS A 132 9.13 -8.84 -2.95
C HIS A 132 10.22 -7.83 -3.34
N GLY A 133 11.27 -8.35 -3.99
CA GLY A 133 12.44 -7.59 -4.42
C GLY A 133 13.15 -6.94 -3.24
N ASP A 134 13.13 -5.61 -3.26
CA ASP A 134 13.87 -4.73 -2.35
C ASP A 134 13.14 -4.41 -1.03
N THR A 135 11.97 -5.03 -0.83
CA THR A 135 11.07 -4.78 0.30
C THR A 135 11.56 -5.53 1.54
N SER A 136 11.59 -4.84 2.68
CA SER A 136 11.97 -5.40 3.97
C SER A 136 10.81 -6.14 4.64
N ASN A 137 11.10 -6.92 5.69
CA ASN A 137 10.14 -7.84 6.33
C ASN A 137 9.00 -7.17 7.10
N PHE A 138 9.16 -5.92 7.52
CA PHE A 138 8.17 -5.22 8.32
C PHE A 138 7.53 -4.08 7.52
N ASN A 139 6.24 -3.85 7.76
CA ASN A 139 5.56 -2.65 7.30
C ASN A 139 6.06 -1.41 8.07
N ILE A 140 5.58 -0.23 7.70
CA ILE A 140 6.02 1.02 8.37
C ILE A 140 5.50 1.15 9.81
N ARG A 141 4.50 0.35 10.22
CA ARG A 141 4.02 0.26 11.61
C ARG A 141 4.90 -0.64 12.49
N GLY A 142 5.73 -1.49 11.88
CA GLY A 142 6.57 -2.47 12.56
C GLY A 142 5.93 -3.86 12.66
N ASP A 143 4.83 -4.11 11.95
CA ASP A 143 4.22 -5.43 11.84
C ASP A 143 4.88 -6.22 10.69
N GLU A 144 5.08 -7.51 10.89
CA GLU A 144 5.64 -8.39 9.86
C GLU A 144 4.60 -8.69 8.77
N TRP A 145 4.98 -8.59 7.49
CA TRP A 145 4.04 -8.79 6.37
C TRP A 145 3.34 -10.16 6.40
N SER A 146 4.07 -11.20 6.83
CA SER A 146 3.57 -12.58 6.89
C SER A 146 2.49 -12.79 7.95
N LYS A 147 2.32 -11.85 8.89
CA LYS A 147 1.40 -11.94 10.05
C LYS A 147 0.18 -11.01 9.95
N LEU A 148 0.07 -10.24 8.86
CA LEU A 148 -1.07 -9.35 8.59
C LEU A 148 -2.31 -10.12 8.12
#